data_AF-A0A0F9PXV2-F1
#
_entry.id   AF-A0A0F9PXV2-F1
#
_cell.length_a   1.000
_cell.length_b   1.000
_cell.length_c   1.000
_cell.angle_alpha   90.00
_cell.angle_beta   90.00
_cell.angle_gamma   90.00
#
_symmetry.space_group_name_H-M   'P 1'
#
loop_
_entity.id
_entity.type
_entity.pdbx_description
1 polymer ?
#
loop_
_entity_poly.entity_id
_entity_poly.type
_entity_poly.pdbx_seq_one_letter_code
_entity_poly.pdbx_strand_id
1 'polypeptide(L)'
;MNRDEIRDYIERNNETDLTPDELDHVAMCLEHISKWYYEDYPLGGFLTAIVKNDLMEAVFQADHINSRALKLYAYFLTWNLPADWRNKA
;
A
#
# COMPACT_ATOMS: atom_id res chain seq x y z
N MET A 1 -9.72 -4.02 5.48
CA MET A 1 -10.27 -4.60 4.24
C MET A 1 -9.79 -6.04 4.11
N ASN A 2 -10.63 -6.92 3.59
CA ASN A 2 -10.22 -8.28 3.25
C ASN A 2 -9.52 -8.30 1.88
N ARG A 3 -8.91 -9.44 1.52
CA ARG A 3 -8.11 -9.58 0.30
C ARG A 3 -8.90 -9.38 -1.00
N ASP A 4 -10.17 -9.77 -1.02
CA ASP A 4 -11.03 -9.64 -2.20
C ASP A 4 -11.41 -8.17 -2.42
N GLU A 5 -11.71 -7.43 -1.35
CA GLU A 5 -11.94 -5.97 -1.40
C GLU A 5 -10.68 -5.22 -1.91
N ILE A 6 -9.50 -5.71 -1.56
CA ILE A 6 -8.22 -5.12 -2.01
C ILE A 6 -7.98 -5.41 -3.50
N ARG A 7 -8.30 -6.61 -3.99
CA ARG A 7 -8.22 -6.92 -5.43
C ARG A 7 -9.18 -6.07 -6.24
N ASP A 8 -10.45 -6.00 -5.85
CA ASP A 8 -11.45 -5.16 -6.50
C ASP A 8 -11.01 -3.69 -6.54
N TYR A 9 -10.40 -3.20 -5.46
CA TYR A 9 -9.85 -1.86 -5.39
C TYR A 9 -8.69 -1.66 -6.38
N ILE A 10 -7.74 -2.60 -6.41
CA ILE A 10 -6.62 -2.59 -7.34
C ILE A 10 -7.14 -2.57 -8.77
N GLU A 11 -8.01 -3.50 -9.17
CA GLU A 11 -8.53 -3.57 -10.55
C GLU A 11 -9.20 -2.28 -11.00
N ARG A 12 -9.93 -1.60 -10.13
CA ARG A 12 -10.60 -0.32 -10.44
C ARG A 12 -9.65 0.87 -10.55
N ASN A 13 -8.50 0.81 -9.90
CA ASN A 13 -7.54 1.92 -9.82
C ASN A 13 -6.20 1.61 -10.51
N ASN A 14 -6.07 0.43 -11.10
CA ASN A 14 -4.85 -0.04 -11.72
C ASN A 14 -4.64 0.68 -13.05
N GLU A 15 -3.93 1.80 -12.99
CA GLU A 15 -3.39 2.49 -14.17
C GLU A 15 -2.03 1.92 -14.60
N THR A 16 -1.63 0.76 -14.05
CA THR A 16 -0.29 0.19 -14.25
C THR A 16 -0.37 -1.16 -14.96
N ASP A 17 0.58 -1.45 -15.83
CA ASP A 17 0.65 -2.72 -16.58
C ASP A 17 1.16 -3.89 -15.72
N LEU A 18 0.75 -3.98 -14.45
CA LEU A 18 1.15 -5.05 -13.54
C LEU A 18 0.48 -6.36 -13.95
N THR A 19 1.25 -7.44 -13.91
CA THR A 19 0.78 -8.82 -14.10
C THR A 19 -0.04 -9.28 -12.88
N PRO A 20 -0.87 -10.33 -13.01
CA PRO A 20 -1.65 -10.85 -11.88
C PRO A 20 -0.82 -11.17 -10.62
N ASP A 21 0.37 -11.75 -10.80
CA ASP A 21 1.26 -12.08 -9.66
C ASP A 21 1.83 -10.81 -9.00
N GLU A 22 2.15 -9.79 -9.80
CA GLU A 22 2.57 -8.48 -9.27
C GLU A 22 1.41 -7.77 -8.54
N LEU A 23 0.18 -7.91 -9.04
CA LEU A 23 -1.01 -7.40 -8.35
C LEU A 23 -1.26 -8.10 -7.02
N ASP A 24 -1.04 -9.41 -6.94
CA ASP A 24 -1.12 -10.15 -5.68
C ASP A 24 -0.05 -9.71 -4.68
N HIS A 25 1.16 -9.36 -5.15
CA HIS A 25 2.18 -8.73 -4.31
C HIS A 25 1.71 -7.38 -3.75
N VAL A 26 1.18 -6.49 -4.60
CA VAL A 26 0.64 -5.19 -4.17
C VAL A 26 -0.52 -5.37 -3.18
N ALA A 27 -1.42 -6.33 -3.45
CA ALA A 27 -2.54 -6.63 -2.57
C ALA A 27 -2.08 -7.06 -1.17
N MET A 28 -1.05 -7.89 -1.08
CA MET A 28 -0.42 -8.27 0.18
C MET A 28 0.13 -7.05 0.93
N CYS A 29 0.80 -6.13 0.23
CA CYS A 29 1.31 -4.89 0.83
C CYS A 29 0.19 -3.99 1.37
N LEU A 30 -0.92 -3.85 0.64
CA LEU A 30 -2.10 -3.10 1.10
C LEU A 30 -2.78 -3.79 2.30
N GLU A 31 -2.82 -5.12 2.32
CA GLU A 31 -3.30 -5.91 3.45
C GLU A 31 -2.45 -5.63 4.69
N HIS A 32 -1.12 -5.60 4.55
CA HIS A 32 -0.20 -5.28 5.64
C HIS A 32 -0.41 -3.85 6.17
N ILE A 33 -0.64 -2.86 5.29
CA ILE A 33 -0.98 -1.50 5.72
C ILE A 33 -2.30 -1.50 6.51
N SER A 34 -3.32 -2.23 6.06
CA SER A 34 -4.59 -2.33 6.79
C SER A 34 -4.38 -2.97 8.16
N LYS A 35 -3.63 -4.06 8.25
CA LYS A 35 -3.31 -4.74 9.52
C LYS A 35 -2.46 -3.89 10.43
N TRP A 36 -1.52 -3.10 9.90
CA TRP A 36 -0.75 -2.16 10.71
C TRP A 36 -1.67 -1.15 11.39
N TYR A 37 -2.62 -0.60 10.65
CA TYR A 37 -3.55 0.38 11.21
C TYR A 37 -4.49 -0.25 12.26
N TYR A 38 -5.14 -1.37 11.95
CA TYR A 38 -6.18 -1.97 12.82
C TYR A 38 -5.67 -2.95 13.89
N GLU A 39 -4.51 -3.57 13.68
CA GLU A 39 -4.03 -4.72 14.47
C GLU A 39 -2.58 -4.56 14.96
N ASP A 40 -1.99 -3.37 14.83
CA ASP A 40 -0.58 -3.08 15.21
C ASP A 40 0.45 -4.02 14.55
N TYR A 41 0.13 -4.51 13.35
CA TYR A 41 1.03 -5.36 12.57
C TYR A 41 2.32 -4.61 12.17
N PRO A 42 3.51 -5.20 12.33
CA PRO A 42 4.77 -4.55 11.99
C PRO A 42 4.95 -4.42 10.47
N LEU A 43 5.40 -3.25 10.02
CA LEU A 43 5.68 -2.98 8.60
C LEU A 43 7.16 -3.12 8.27
N GLY A 44 7.45 -3.53 7.03
CA GLY A 44 8.79 -3.45 6.45
C GLY A 44 9.19 -2.01 6.11
N GLY A 45 10.44 -1.81 5.71
CA GLY A 45 11.01 -0.47 5.43
C GLY A 45 10.22 0.34 4.41
N PHE A 46 9.92 -0.26 3.25
CA PHE A 46 9.11 0.38 2.21
C PHE A 46 7.74 0.86 2.71
N LEU A 47 6.93 -0.04 3.30
CA LEU A 47 5.59 0.31 3.79
C LEU A 47 5.64 1.29 4.95
N THR A 48 6.69 1.21 5.80
CA THR A 48 6.93 2.20 6.86
C THR A 48 7.16 3.59 6.27
N ALA A 49 7.97 3.72 5.22
CA ALA A 49 8.18 5.00 4.54
C ALA A 49 6.91 5.54 3.89
N ILE A 50 6.12 4.65 3.28
CA ILE A 50 4.80 4.98 2.70
C ILE A 50 3.86 5.56 3.75
N VAL A 51 3.67 4.90 4.90
CA VAL A 51 2.76 5.42 5.94
C VAL A 51 3.34 6.66 6.64
N LYS A 52 4.65 6.85 6.66
CA LYS A 52 5.29 8.10 7.14
C LYS A 52 5.23 9.25 6.16
N ASN A 53 4.68 9.03 4.97
CA ASN A 53 4.67 10.00 3.88
C ASN A 53 6.08 10.51 3.53
N ASP A 54 7.09 9.64 3.65
CA ASP A 54 8.47 9.91 3.25
C ASP A 54 8.72 9.34 1.86
N LEU A 55 8.46 10.16 0.84
CA LEU A 55 8.57 9.74 -0.57
C LEU A 55 10.00 9.34 -0.94
N MET A 56 11.01 10.03 -0.40
CA MET A 56 12.41 9.76 -0.75
C MET A 56 12.82 8.39 -0.24
N GLU A 57 12.50 8.08 1.02
CA GLU A 57 12.77 6.76 1.60
C GLU A 57 11.92 5.67 0.93
N ALA A 58 10.66 5.95 0.60
CA ALA A 58 9.79 4.99 -0.06
C ALA A 58 10.33 4.61 -1.45
N VAL A 59 10.77 5.58 -2.25
CA VAL A 59 11.38 5.33 -3.56
C VAL A 59 12.71 4.58 -3.42
N PHE A 60 13.51 4.89 -2.40
CA PHE A 60 14.78 4.20 -2.16
C PHE A 60 14.60 2.72 -1.77
N GLN A 61 13.57 2.41 -0.96
CA GLN A 61 13.28 1.06 -0.48
C GLN A 61 12.42 0.23 -1.44
N ALA A 62 11.81 0.86 -2.44
CA ALA A 62 10.90 0.17 -3.36
C ALA A 62 11.64 -0.82 -4.25
N ASP A 63 11.11 -2.04 -4.37
CA ASP A 63 11.43 -2.90 -5.50
C ASP A 63 10.73 -2.41 -6.79
N HIS A 64 10.99 -3.09 -7.90
CA HIS A 64 10.43 -2.73 -9.20
C HIS A 64 8.89 -2.75 -9.25
N ILE A 65 8.23 -3.63 -8.49
CA ILE A 65 6.77 -3.75 -8.43
C ILE A 65 6.21 -2.58 -7.64
N ASN A 66 6.76 -2.37 -6.45
CA ASN A 66 6.36 -1.33 -5.52
C ASN A 66 6.57 0.07 -6.08
N SER A 67 7.64 0.28 -6.84
CA SER A 67 7.90 1.55 -7.52
C SER A 67 6.82 1.87 -8.56
N ARG A 68 6.32 0.87 -9.30
CA ARG A 68 5.24 1.05 -10.29
C ARG A 68 3.89 1.30 -9.59
N ALA A 69 3.69 0.69 -8.43
CA ALA A 69 2.46 0.77 -7.64
C ALA A 69 2.39 1.97 -6.67
N LEU A 70 3.38 2.88 -6.63
CA LEU A 70 3.43 4.01 -5.68
C LEU A 70 2.12 4.81 -5.57
N LYS A 71 1.49 5.10 -6.72
CA LYS A 71 0.21 5.82 -6.75
C LYS A 71 -0.92 5.05 -6.06
N LEU A 72 -0.97 3.73 -6.22
CA LEU A 72 -1.98 2.87 -5.57
C LEU A 72 -1.86 2.95 -4.05
N TYR A 73 -0.64 2.92 -3.50
CA TYR A 73 -0.41 3.06 -2.06
C TYR A 73 -0.91 4.42 -1.53
N ALA A 74 -0.59 5.51 -2.22
CA ALA A 74 -1.04 6.84 -1.82
C ALA A 74 -2.56 6.98 -1.86
N TYR A 75 -3.21 6.45 -2.90
CA TYR A 75 -4.67 6.45 -2.99
C TYR A 75 -5.30 5.58 -1.92
N PHE A 76 -4.73 4.42 -1.61
CA PHE A 76 -5.26 3.53 -0.58
C PHE A 76 -5.26 4.22 0.78
N LEU A 77 -4.13 4.82 1.18
CA LEU A 77 -4.04 5.58 2.42
C LEU A 77 -5.05 6.75 2.46
N THR A 78 -5.24 7.43 1.34
CA THR A 78 -6.12 8.62 1.27
C THR A 78 -7.59 8.26 1.38
N TRP A 79 -8.02 7.16 0.75
CA TRP A 79 -9.44 6.86 0.54
C TRP A 79 -9.97 5.65 1.32
N ASN A 80 -9.09 4.75 1.77
CA ASN A 80 -9.50 3.49 2.40
C ASN A 80 -9.07 3.36 3.86
N LEU A 81 -8.13 4.19 4.33
CA LEU A 81 -7.85 4.30 5.76
C LEU A 81 -8.59 5.48 6.40
N PRO A 82 -8.97 5.38 7.69
CA PRO A 82 -9.53 6.52 8.41
C PRO A 82 -8.52 7.67 8.48
N ALA A 83 -9.00 8.91 8.41
CA ALA A 83 -8.16 10.10 8.21
C ALA A 83 -7.05 10.31 9.28
N ASP A 84 -7.19 9.69 10.45
CA ASP A 84 -6.24 9.73 11.56
C ASP A 84 -5.07 8.74 11.40
N TRP A 85 -5.00 7.95 10.33
CA TRP A 85 -3.87 7.06 10.05
C TRP A 85 -2.52 7.80 10.08
N ARG A 86 -2.51 9.08 9.70
CA ARG A 86 -1.32 9.94 9.76
C ARG A 86 -0.80 10.19 11.17
N ASN A 87 -1.68 10.13 12.18
CA ASN A 87 -1.29 10.32 13.58
C ASN A 87 -0.63 9.06 14.17
N LYS A 88 -0.86 7.90 13.54
CA LYS A 88 -0.27 6.62 13.95
C LYS A 88 1.15 6.41 13.38
N ALA A 89 1.45 7.06 12.26
CA ALA A 89 2.67 6.87 11.49
C ALA A 89 3.96 7.36 12.17
#